data_AF-A0A5J5R3V0-F1
#
_entry.id   AF-A0A5J5R3V0-F1
#
_cell.length_a   1.000
_cell.length_b   1.000
_cell.length_c   1.000
_cell.angle_alpha   90.00
_cell.angle_beta   90.00
_cell.angle_gamma   90.00
#
_symmetry.space_group_name_H-M   'P 1'
#
loop_
_entity.id
_entity.type
_entity.pdbx_description
1 polymer ?
#
loop_
_entity_poly.entity_id
_entity_poly.type
_entity_poly.pdbx_seq_one_letter_code
_entity_poly.pdbx_strand_id
1 'polypeptide(L)'
;MACLFSGAYACIDTTDGAGMNLMDIKQRAWSKAALEATAPSLEEKLGKLAPAHAVVGSIASYFVESINVFSGISSIRIAWWFSGLETILTV
;
A
#
# COMPACT_ATOMS: atom_id res chain seq x y z
N MET A 1 -3.60 -5.72 -2.89
CA MET A 1 -2.92 -7.00 -2.58
C MET A 1 -1.94 -6.90 -1.40
N ALA A 2 -1.33 -5.74 -1.15
CA ALA A 2 -0.28 -5.57 -0.14
C ALA A 2 -0.63 -6.08 1.28
N CYS A 3 -1.87 -5.93 1.76
CA CYS A 3 -2.25 -6.35 3.11
C CYS A 3 -2.03 -7.84 3.41
N LEU A 4 -2.22 -8.70 2.40
CA LEU A 4 -2.03 -10.13 2.56
C LEU A 4 -0.55 -10.43 2.81
N PHE A 5 0.33 -9.85 2.00
CA PHE A 5 1.76 -10.08 2.09
C PHE A 5 2.40 -9.41 3.31
N SER A 6 1.91 -8.25 3.76
CA SER A 6 2.39 -7.62 5.00
C SER A 6 1.79 -8.26 6.26
N GLY A 7 0.68 -8.99 6.14
CA GLY A 7 -0.09 -9.47 7.29
C GLY A 7 -0.72 -8.34 8.12
N ALA A 8 -0.82 -7.14 7.57
CA ALA A 8 -1.32 -5.93 8.23
C ALA A 8 -2.08 -5.04 7.23
N TYR A 9 -2.90 -4.11 7.73
CA TYR A 9 -3.56 -3.14 6.86
C TYR A 9 -2.52 -2.23 6.19
N ALA A 10 -2.51 -2.25 4.86
CA ALA A 10 -1.63 -1.45 4.04
C ALA A 10 -2.39 -0.21 3.51
N CYS A 11 -1.78 0.96 3.60
CA CYS A 11 -2.34 2.24 3.16
C CYS A 11 -2.65 2.26 1.66
N ILE A 12 -3.74 2.87 1.21
CA ILE A 12 -3.97 3.02 -0.24
C ILE A 12 -2.92 3.98 -0.82
N ASP A 13 -2.31 3.63 -1.95
CA ASP A 13 -1.35 4.54 -2.58
C ASP A 13 -2.03 5.59 -3.46
N THR A 14 -1.31 6.66 -3.77
CA THR A 14 -1.83 7.78 -4.57
C THR A 14 -2.27 7.41 -5.99
N THR A 15 -1.69 6.37 -6.59
CA THR A 15 -2.07 5.89 -7.93
C THR A 15 -3.37 5.11 -7.87
N ASP A 16 -3.49 4.17 -6.93
CA ASP A 16 -4.73 3.41 -6.71
C ASP A 16 -5.87 4.33 -6.22
N GLY A 17 -5.56 5.28 -5.33
CA GLY A 17 -6.51 6.27 -4.79
C GLY A 17 -7.11 7.19 -5.86
N ALA A 18 -6.38 7.49 -6.93
CA ALA A 18 -6.88 8.31 -8.03
C ALA A 18 -8.06 7.65 -8.78
N GLY A 19 -8.17 6.32 -8.74
CA GLY A 19 -9.27 5.57 -9.35
C GLY A 19 -10.55 5.52 -8.51
N MET A 20 -10.55 6.07 -7.29
CA MET A 20 -11.66 5.89 -6.34
C MET A 20 -12.71 6.99 -6.37
N ASN A 21 -12.51 8.07 -7.14
CA ASN A 21 -13.33 9.31 -7.11
C ASN A 21 -13.35 10.05 -5.75
N LEU A 22 -12.47 9.68 -4.81
CA LEU A 22 -12.43 10.24 -3.46
C LEU A 22 -11.23 11.15 -3.23
N MET A 23 -10.28 11.21 -4.16
CA MET A 23 -8.99 11.87 -4.00
C MET A 23 -8.94 13.17 -4.81
N ASP A 24 -8.40 14.24 -4.22
CA ASP A 24 -7.92 15.39 -4.98
C ASP A 24 -6.56 15.02 -5.60
N ILE A 25 -6.57 14.79 -6.91
CA ILE A 25 -5.39 14.35 -7.67
C ILE A 25 -4.26 15.39 -7.60
N LYS A 26 -4.58 16.69 -7.53
CA LYS A 26 -3.55 17.76 -7.47
C LYS A 26 -2.88 17.80 -6.11
N GLN A 27 -3.66 17.70 -5.04
CA GLN A 27 -3.13 17.72 -3.67
C GLN A 27 -2.58 16.36 -3.21
N ARG A 28 -2.90 15.30 -3.95
CA ARG A 28 -2.59 13.91 -3.61
C ARG A 28 -3.10 13.51 -2.22
N ALA A 29 -4.27 14.02 -1.86
CA ALA A 29 -4.92 13.83 -0.57
C ALA A 29 -6.39 13.48 -0.77
N TRP A 30 -7.03 12.89 0.24
CA TRP A 30 -8.46 12.66 0.19
C TRP A 30 -9.23 13.99 0.10
N SER A 31 -10.21 14.05 -0.79
CA SER A 31 -11.12 15.19 -0.89
C SER A 31 -12.21 15.05 0.18
N LYS A 32 -12.19 15.96 1.15
CA LYS A 32 -13.17 15.99 2.24
C LYS A 32 -14.61 16.00 1.73
N ALA A 33 -14.90 16.80 0.70
CA ALA A 33 -16.22 16.88 0.09
C ALA A 33 -16.66 15.55 -0.55
N ALA A 34 -15.74 14.84 -1.21
CA ALA A 34 -16.04 13.55 -1.83
C ALA A 34 -16.28 12.45 -0.78
N LEU A 35 -15.49 12.46 0.30
CA LEU A 35 -15.65 11.54 1.42
C LEU A 35 -16.99 11.75 2.14
N GLU A 36 -17.32 13.00 2.47
CA GLU A 36 -18.58 13.38 3.14
C GLU A 36 -19.81 13.05 2.29
N ALA A 37 -19.72 13.20 0.97
CA ALA A 37 -20.79 12.84 0.04
C ALA A 37 -20.98 11.31 -0.08
N THR A 38 -19.96 10.51 0.24
CA THR A 38 -19.98 9.06 0.07
C THR A 38 -20.44 8.34 1.32
N ALA A 39 -19.81 8.59 2.48
CA ALA A 39 -20.17 7.95 3.74
C ALA A 39 -19.58 8.68 4.97
N PRO A 40 -20.28 8.65 6.12
CA PRO A 40 -19.73 9.14 7.38
C PRO A 40 -18.53 8.30 7.84
N SER A 41 -17.53 8.97 8.43
CA SER A 41 -16.30 8.37 8.97
C SER A 41 -15.51 7.51 7.97
N LEU A 42 -15.62 7.80 6.67
CA LEU A 42 -14.94 7.04 5.63
C LEU A 42 -13.41 7.24 5.67
N GLU A 43 -12.94 8.44 6.01
CA GLU A 43 -11.51 8.75 6.08
C GLU A 43 -10.76 7.86 7.09
N GLU A 44 -11.36 7.60 8.25
CA GLU A 44 -10.78 6.74 9.29
C GLU A 44 -10.63 5.29 8.80
N LYS A 45 -11.59 4.81 8.01
CA LYS A 45 -11.58 3.45 7.45
C LYS A 45 -10.57 3.30 6.32
N LEU A 46 -10.39 4.33 5.50
CA LEU A 46 -9.43 4.33 4.39
C LEU A 46 -7.99 4.56 4.88
N GLY A 47 -7.83 5.28 5.99
CA GLY A 47 -6.53 5.69 6.49
C GLY A 47 -5.85 6.74 5.59
N LYS A 48 -4.56 6.99 5.84
CA LYS A 48 -3.79 7.96 5.07
C LYS A 48 -3.37 7.39 3.71
N LEU A 49 -3.37 8.24 2.69
CA LEU A 49 -2.75 7.91 1.42
C LEU A 49 -1.23 7.78 1.57
N ALA A 50 -0.65 6.78 0.92
CA ALA A 50 0.79 6.59 0.82
C ALA A 50 1.30 7.03 -0.56
N PRO A 51 2.52 7.57 -0.69
CA PRO A 51 3.17 7.71 -1.97
C PRO A 51 3.29 6.37 -2.70
N ALA A 52 3.14 6.36 -4.02
CA ALA A 52 3.24 5.14 -4.83
C ALA A 52 4.60 4.41 -4.74
N HIS A 53 5.65 5.05 -4.24
CA HIS A 53 6.97 4.42 -4.04
C HIS A 53 7.26 4.11 -2.56
N ALA A 54 6.27 4.28 -1.67
CA ALA A 54 6.47 4.03 -0.26
C ALA A 54 6.57 2.53 0.02
N VAL A 55 7.48 2.19 0.93
CA VAL A 55 7.60 0.84 1.46
C VAL A 55 6.49 0.61 2.48
N VAL A 56 5.63 -0.37 2.21
CA VAL A 56 4.53 -0.81 3.08
C VAL A 56 5.05 -1.42 4.38
N GLY A 57 6.14 -2.20 4.28
CA GLY A 57 6.73 -2.92 5.41
C GLY A 57 7.44 -4.20 4.96
N SER A 58 7.74 -5.05 5.94
CA SER A 58 8.27 -6.40 5.72
C SER A 58 7.15 -7.37 5.34
N ILE A 59 7.51 -8.42 4.59
CA ILE A 59 6.61 -9.55 4.36
C ILE A 59 6.29 -10.29 5.68
N ALA A 60 5.07 -10.82 5.81
CA ALA A 60 4.63 -11.58 6.97
C ALA A 60 5.37 -12.91 7.09
N SER A 61 5.69 -13.32 8.31
CA SER A 61 6.43 -14.56 8.62
C SER A 61 5.80 -15.80 8.01
N TYR A 62 4.47 -15.82 7.92
CA TYR A 62 3.72 -16.89 7.27
C TYR A 62 4.27 -17.22 5.87
N PHE A 63 4.56 -16.20 5.06
CA PHE A 63 5.05 -16.38 3.69
C PHE A 63 6.55 -16.73 3.63
N VAL A 64 7.32 -16.32 4.63
CA VAL A 64 8.75 -16.68 4.75
C VAL A 64 8.90 -18.17 5.09
N GLU A 65 8.01 -18.69 5.94
CA GLU A 65 8.05 -20.06 6.43
C GLU A 65 7.35 -21.07 5.49
N SER A 66 6.20 -20.69 4.92
CA SER A 66 5.36 -21.62 4.13
C SER A 66 5.74 -21.70 2.66
N ILE A 67 6.29 -20.63 2.09
CA ILE A 67 6.71 -20.60 0.69
C ILE A 67 8.23 -20.43 0.70
N ASN A 68 8.95 -21.52 0.38
CA ASN A 68 10.41 -21.62 0.41
C ASN A 68 11.11 -20.73 -0.67
N VAL A 69 10.47 -19.64 -1.09
CA VAL A 69 10.91 -18.71 -2.14
C VAL A 69 12.04 -17.80 -1.64
N PHE A 70 12.21 -17.69 -0.32
CA PHE A 70 13.07 -16.68 0.31
C PHE A 70 14.09 -17.27 1.29
N SER A 71 14.59 -18.47 1.03
CA SER A 71 15.74 -19.04 1.74
C SER A 71 16.94 -18.07 1.67
N GLY A 72 17.20 -17.32 2.74
CA GLY A 72 18.32 -16.39 2.86
C GLY A 72 17.97 -14.89 2.79
N ILE A 73 16.69 -14.52 2.67
CA ILE A 73 16.27 -13.10 2.66
C ILE A 73 15.73 -12.72 4.05
N SER A 74 16.40 -11.74 4.68
CA SER A 74 16.12 -11.23 6.02
C SER A 74 14.96 -10.22 6.06
N SER A 75 14.71 -9.51 4.96
CA SER A 75 13.65 -8.51 4.84
C SER A 75 13.28 -8.28 3.37
N ILE A 76 11.98 -8.34 3.05
CA ILE A 76 11.44 -7.95 1.74
C ILE A 76 10.59 -6.72 1.92
N ARG A 77 11.00 -5.63 1.26
CA ARG A 77 10.24 -4.38 1.24
C ARG A 77 9.18 -4.46 0.15
N ILE A 78 7.91 -4.39 0.54
CA ILE A 78 6.80 -4.31 -0.41
C ILE A 78 6.61 -2.84 -0.77
N ALA A 79 6.76 -2.47 -2.04
CA ALA A 79 6.41 -1.14 -2.54
C ALA A 79 5.08 -1.20 -3.30
N TRP A 80 4.36 -0.09 -3.32
CA TRP A 80 3.21 0.08 -4.19
C TRP A 80 3.66 0.07 -5.66
N TRP A 81 2.86 -0.51 -6.54
CA TRP A 81 3.27 -0.94 -7.87
C TRP A 81 3.74 0.22 -8.77
N PHE A 82 4.93 0.11 -9.35
CA PHE A 82 5.27 0.81 -10.59
C PHE A 82 5.96 -0.15 -11.56
N SER A 83 5.43 -0.19 -12.78
CA SER A 83 5.93 -0.95 -13.92
C SER A 83 7.36 -0.48 -14.26
N GLY A 84 8.35 -1.32 -14.01
CA GLY A 84 9.71 -1.09 -14.48
C GLY A 84 10.76 -1.41 -13.44
N LEU A 85 11.35 -2.61 -13.56
CA LEU A 85 12.71 -2.96 -13.17
C LEU A 85 13.26 -2.20 -11.95
N GLU A 86 13.04 -2.74 -10.76
CA GLU A 86 14.08 -2.95 -9.75
C GLU A 86 13.43 -3.56 -8.50
N THR A 87 13.47 -4.88 -8.42
CA THR A 87 13.36 -5.59 -7.14
C THR A 87 14.56 -5.19 -6.30
N ILE A 88 14.44 -4.11 -5.52
CA ILE A 88 15.47 -3.75 -4.53
C ILE A 88 15.33 -4.73 -3.36
N LEU A 89 15.92 -5.90 -3.53
CA LEU A 89 16.42 -6.75 -2.45
C LEU A 89 17.57 -5.97 -1.80
N THR A 90 17.28 -5.18 -0.77
CA THR A 90 18.34 -4.81 0.18
C THR A 90 18.49 -5.97 1.15
N VAL A 91 19.58 -6.71 1.00
CA VAL A 91 20.07 -7.71 1.97
C VAL A 91 20.39 -7.01 3.30
#